data_AF-A0A6C0QYV9-F1
#
_entry.id   AF-A0A6C0QYV9-F1
#
_cell.length_a   1.000
_cell.length_b   1.000
_cell.length_c   1.000
_cell.angle_alpha   90.00
_cell.angle_beta   90.00
_cell.angle_gamma   90.00
#
_symmetry.space_group_name_H-M   'P 1'
#
loop_
_entity.id
_entity.type
_entity.pdbx_description
1 polymer ?
#
loop_
_entity_poly.entity_id
_entity_poly.type
_entity_poly.pdbx_seq_one_letter_code
_entity_poly.pdbx_strand_id
1 'polypeptide(L)'
;MIQQKDVIKLVNLLNKHAEKHNEFFKHNYIERNYRPDWLVLYCYNPKDTSKEKYTIVICKKYLCLLNQYRRVNGNLSDEIIDRYHPLVKRFLSSIAPSKSTYV
;
A
#
# COMPACT_ATOMS: atom_id res chain seq x y z
N MET A 1 1.70 7.46 -13.37
CA MET A 1 1.66 8.43 -12.26
C MET A 1 0.39 8.25 -11.41
N ILE A 2 0.51 7.92 -10.12
CA ILE A 2 -0.59 8.03 -9.13
C ILE A 2 -0.60 9.49 -8.68
N GLN A 3 -1.75 10.16 -8.67
CA GLN A 3 -1.80 11.53 -8.17
C GLN A 3 -1.68 11.52 -6.65
N GLN A 4 -1.07 12.54 -6.05
CA GLN A 4 -0.93 12.64 -4.60
C GLN A 4 -2.28 12.48 -3.86
N LYS A 5 -3.38 12.98 -4.45
CA LYS A 5 -4.73 12.81 -3.94
C LYS A 5 -5.19 11.35 -3.83
N ASP A 6 -4.77 10.49 -4.76
CA ASP A 6 -5.13 9.07 -4.78
C ASP A 6 -4.30 8.30 -3.75
N VAL A 7 -3.04 8.70 -3.54
CA VAL A 7 -2.20 8.17 -2.45
C VAL A 7 -2.86 8.44 -1.09
N ILE A 8 -3.31 9.69 -0.86
CA ILE A 8 -3.99 10.06 0.39
C ILE A 8 -5.26 9.22 0.59
N LYS A 9 -6.08 9.06 -0.46
CA LYS A 9 -7.30 8.23 -0.39
C LYS A 9 -6.99 6.77 -0.07
N LEU A 10 -5.97 6.19 -0.71
CA LEU A 10 -5.56 4.82 -0.45
C LEU A 10 -5.05 4.63 0.98
N VAL A 11 -4.21 5.55 1.47
CA VAL A 11 -3.70 5.50 2.85
C VAL A 11 -4.85 5.62 3.86
N ASN A 12 -5.81 6.51 3.63
CA ASN A 12 -7.00 6.64 4.48
C ASN A 12 -7.85 5.36 4.48
N LEU A 13 -8.05 4.75 3.30
CA LEU A 13 -8.76 3.47 3.18
C LEU A 13 -8.04 2.37 3.99
N LEU A 14 -6.73 2.26 3.83
CA LEU A 14 -5.93 1.26 4.56
C LEU A 14 -5.96 1.52 6.06
N ASN A 15 -5.82 2.76 6.51
CA ASN A 15 -5.86 3.13 7.93
C ASN A 15 -7.20 2.83 8.60
N LYS A 16 -8.32 3.06 7.90
CA LYS A 16 -9.64 2.68 8.40
C LYS A 16 -9.77 1.17 8.66
N HIS A 17 -9.09 0.35 7.86
CA HIS A 17 -9.04 -1.10 8.09
C HIS A 17 -7.99 -1.49 9.13
N ALA A 18 -6.82 -0.85 9.11
CA ALA A 18 -5.69 -1.11 10.00
C ALA A 18 -6.02 -0.83 11.47
N GLU A 19 -6.90 0.13 11.74
CA GLU A 19 -7.36 0.46 13.10
C GLU A 19 -7.92 -0.77 13.84
N LYS A 20 -8.64 -1.65 13.12
CA LYS A 20 -9.19 -2.91 13.69
C LYS A 20 -8.11 -3.88 14.18
N HIS A 21 -6.87 -3.69 13.72
CA HIS A 21 -5.73 -4.54 14.02
C HIS A 21 -4.67 -3.83 14.87
N ASN A 22 -5.00 -2.65 15.42
CA ASN A 22 -4.04 -1.78 16.11
C ASN A 22 -2.80 -1.51 15.24
N GLU A 23 -3.07 -1.08 14.00
CA GLU A 23 -2.07 -0.79 12.98
C GLU A 23 -2.32 0.60 12.38
N PHE A 24 -1.23 1.22 11.92
CA PHE A 24 -1.30 2.52 11.24
C PHE A 24 -0.28 2.56 10.10
N PHE A 25 -0.75 2.91 8.92
CA PHE A 25 0.05 3.13 7.72
C PHE A 25 0.44 4.60 7.59
N LYS A 26 1.74 4.80 7.37
CA LYS A 26 2.31 6.07 6.94
C LYS A 26 2.96 5.89 5.57
N HIS A 27 2.64 6.77 4.64
CA HIS A 27 3.42 6.84 3.40
C HIS A 27 4.63 7.72 3.67
N ASN A 28 5.83 7.23 3.38
CA ASN A 28 6.94 8.13 3.11
C ASN A 28 6.92 8.36 1.61
N TYR A 29 6.76 9.63 1.22
CA TYR A 29 7.01 10.01 -0.16
C TYR A 29 8.50 9.82 -0.40
N ILE A 30 8.91 8.64 -0.88
CA ILE A 30 10.29 8.42 -1.28
C ILE A 30 10.48 9.21 -2.56
N GLU A 31 10.84 10.47 -2.36
CA GLU A 31 11.37 11.32 -3.39
C GLU A 31 12.62 10.64 -3.98
N ARG A 32 12.59 10.48 -5.30
CA ARG A 32 13.73 10.58 -6.23
C ARG A 32 14.43 9.35 -6.79
N ASN A 33 14.23 8.11 -6.32
CA ASN A 33 14.97 6.97 -6.92
C ASN A 33 14.19 5.65 -7.17
N TYR A 34 12.91 5.56 -6.81
CA TYR A 34 12.09 4.38 -7.11
C TYR A 34 11.15 4.67 -8.28
N ARG A 35 11.00 3.68 -9.17
CA ARG A 35 10.18 3.78 -10.39
C ARG A 35 8.84 4.46 -10.09
N PRO A 36 8.35 5.40 -10.93
CA PRO A 36 7.19 6.27 -10.66
C PRO A 36 5.85 5.56 -10.46
N ASP A 37 5.84 4.23 -10.52
CA ASP A 37 4.66 3.36 -10.38
C ASP A 37 4.66 2.55 -9.08
N TRP A 38 5.60 2.82 -8.15
CA TRP A 38 5.75 2.08 -6.89
C TRP A 38 5.41 2.99 -5.71
N LEU A 39 4.52 2.53 -4.83
CA LEU A 39 4.16 3.19 -3.59
C LEU A 39 4.61 2.34 -2.41
N VAL A 40 5.40 2.92 -1.52
CA VAL A 40 5.90 2.24 -0.32
C VAL A 40 5.15 2.78 0.90
N LEU A 41 4.49 1.89 1.64
CA LEU A 41 3.75 2.22 2.86
C LEU A 41 4.34 1.45 4.03
N TYR A 42 4.61 2.18 5.11
CA TYR A 42 5.18 1.64 6.34
C TYR A 42 4.07 1.48 7.37
N CYS A 43 3.96 0.28 7.93
CA CYS A 43 3.01 -0.01 9.00
C CYS A 43 3.67 0.11 10.37
N TYR A 44 2.98 0.73 11.31
CA TYR A 44 3.44 0.94 12.69
C TYR A 44 2.39 0.46 13.68
N ASN A 45 2.79 0.33 14.94
CA ASN A 45 1.86 0.30 16.06
C ASN A 45 1.42 1.74 16.39
N PRO A 46 0.12 2.04 16.51
CA PRO A 46 -0.35 3.38 16.88
C PRO A 46 0.24 3.89 18.20
N LYS A 47 0.53 2.98 19.14
CA LYS A 47 1.10 3.30 20.46
C LYS A 47 2.63 3.40 20.45
N ASP A 48 3.28 2.87 19.43
CA ASP A 48 4.74 2.89 19.29
C ASP A 48 5.13 3.02 17.80
N THR A 49 5.41 4.26 17.40
CA THR A 49 5.83 4.59 16.04
C THR A 49 7.35 4.55 15.85
N SER A 50 8.11 4.19 16.90
CA SER A 50 9.57 4.10 16.83
C SER A 50 10.05 2.88 16.02
N LYS A 51 9.21 1.85 15.92
CA LYS A 51 9.49 0.61 15.19
C LYS A 51 8.42 0.33 14.14
N GLU A 52 8.86 0.12 12.91
CA GLU A 52 8.02 -0.41 11.84
C GLU A 52 7.65 -1.88 12.15
N LYS A 53 6.36 -2.22 11.98
CA LYS A 53 5.89 -3.60 12.05
C LYS A 53 6.24 -4.35 10.77
N TYR A 54 5.96 -3.74 9.63
CA TYR A 54 6.21 -4.27 8.30
C TYR A 54 6.02 -3.17 7.24
N THR A 55 6.43 -3.46 6.01
CA THR A 55 6.33 -2.56 4.86
C THR A 55 5.55 -3.25 3.75
N ILE A 56 4.63 -2.51 3.11
CA ILE A 56 3.95 -2.97 1.91
C ILE A 56 4.38 -2.11 0.73
N VAL A 57 4.68 -2.77 -0.39
CA VAL A 57 5.01 -2.10 -1.64
C VAL A 57 3.86 -2.35 -2.60
N ILE A 58 3.35 -1.30 -3.24
CA ILE A 58 2.22 -1.39 -4.15
C ILE A 58 2.73 -1.02 -5.53
N CYS A 59 2.59 -1.94 -6.49
CA CYS A 59 2.93 -1.67 -7.88
C CYS A 59 1.68 -1.31 -8.68
N LYS A 60 1.64 -0.08 -9.20
CA LYS A 60 0.52 0.42 -10.00
C LYS A 60 0.29 -0.39 -11.28
N LYS A 61 1.38 -0.72 -12.00
CA LYS A 61 1.32 -1.41 -13.30
C LYS A 61 0.64 -2.78 -13.19
N TYR A 62 0.85 -3.47 -12.07
CA TYR A 62 0.39 -4.84 -11.87
C TYR A 62 -0.80 -4.94 -10.90
N LEU A 63 -1.30 -3.80 -10.39
CA LEU A 63 -2.39 -3.73 -9.42
C LEU A 63 -2.18 -4.67 -8.21
N CYS A 64 -0.92 -4.87 -7.81
CA CYS A 64 -0.54 -5.90 -6.85
C CYS A 64 0.21 -5.31 -5.67
N LEU A 65 0.03 -5.97 -4.53
CA LEU A 65 0.84 -5.77 -3.33
C LEU A 65 2.11 -6.61 -3.51
N LEU A 66 3.22 -5.95 -3.81
CA LEU A 66 4.53 -6.57 -3.84
C LEU A 66 5.03 -6.73 -2.41
N ASN A 67 5.35 -7.98 -2.10
CA ASN A 67 5.86 -8.39 -0.81
C ASN A 67 7.32 -7.90 -0.67
N GLN A 68 7.57 -6.87 0.13
CA GLN A 68 8.92 -6.55 0.57
C GLN A 68 8.92 -6.17 2.05
N TYR A 69 9.09 -7.20 2.89
CA TYR A 69 9.57 -7.04 4.25
C TYR A 69 11.05 -6.63 4.19
N ARG A 70 11.38 -5.40 4.58
CA ARG A 70 12.78 -4.96 4.65
C ARG A 70 13.18 -4.65 6.09
N ARG A 71 13.33 -5.71 6.88
CA ARG A 71 14.44 -5.88 7.83
C ARG A 71 14.44 -7.34 8.31
N VAL A 72 15.26 -8.17 7.66
CA VAL A 72 15.63 -9.53 8.10
C VAL A 72 14.59 -10.64 7.76
N ASN A 73 14.85 -11.37 6.67
CA ASN A 73 14.46 -12.78 6.42
C ASN A 73 13.05 -13.25 6.82
N GLY A 74 11.98 -12.56 6.42
CA GLY A 74 10.61 -13.06 6.60
C GLY A 74 9.71 -12.72 5.41
N ASN A 75 8.93 -13.70 4.94
CA ASN A 75 7.77 -13.42 4.10
C ASN A 75 6.73 -12.69 4.96
N LEU A 76 6.07 -11.66 4.40
CA LEU A 76 4.87 -11.10 5.02
C LEU A 76 3.85 -12.23 5.18
N SER A 77 3.22 -12.33 6.36
CA SER A 77 2.18 -13.33 6.61
C SER A 77 1.10 -13.24 5.54
N ASP A 78 0.65 -14.40 5.03
CA ASP A 78 -0.47 -14.49 4.09
C ASP A 78 -1.71 -13.77 4.65
N GLU A 79 -1.88 -13.77 5.97
CA GLU A 79 -2.95 -13.02 6.65
C GLU A 79 -2.92 -11.51 6.33
N ILE A 80 -1.73 -10.90 6.30
CA ILE A 80 -1.57 -9.47 6.00
C ILE A 80 -1.84 -9.22 4.51
N ILE A 81 -1.39 -10.14 3.64
CA ILE A 81 -1.65 -10.07 2.20
C ILE A 81 -3.16 -10.14 1.96
N ASP A 82 -3.84 -11.15 2.49
CA ASP A 82 -5.27 -11.36 2.31
C ASP A 82 -6.11 -10.20 2.89
N ARG A 83 -5.64 -9.57 3.96
CA ARG A 83 -6.29 -8.41 4.57
C ARG A 83 -6.25 -7.17 3.67
N TYR A 84 -5.10 -6.84 3.08
CA TYR A 84 -4.91 -5.56 2.39
C TYR A 84 -4.91 -5.66 0.87
N HIS A 85 -4.52 -6.79 0.28
CA HIS A 85 -4.47 -6.97 -1.17
C HIS A 85 -5.83 -6.74 -1.85
N PRO A 86 -6.98 -7.23 -1.36
CA PRO A 86 -8.27 -6.97 -1.99
C PRO A 86 -8.65 -5.48 -1.97
N LEU A 87 -8.29 -4.75 -0.91
CA LEU A 87 -8.56 -3.32 -0.76
C LEU A 87 -7.74 -2.51 -1.77
N VAL A 88 -6.44 -2.81 -1.85
CA VAL A 88 -5.53 -2.17 -2.80
C VAL A 88 -5.96 -2.46 -4.24
N LYS A 89 -6.27 -3.73 -4.56
CA LYS A 89 -6.71 -4.13 -5.90
C LYS A 89 -7.99 -3.40 -6.31
N ARG A 90 -9.02 -3.38 -5.45
CA ARG A 90 -10.28 -2.66 -5.70
C ARG A 90 -10.05 -1.16 -5.90
N PHE A 91 -9.24 -0.54 -5.05
CA PHE A 91 -8.92 0.88 -5.16
C PHE A 91 -8.19 1.20 -6.47
N LEU A 92 -7.17 0.43 -6.82
CA LEU A 92 -6.42 0.68 -8.04
C LEU A 92 -7.27 0.42 -9.30
N SER A 93 -8.17 -0.56 -9.26
CA SER A 93 -9.13 -0.80 -10.34
C SER A 93 -10.15 0.32 -10.51
N SER A 94 -10.52 1.04 -9.45
CA SER A 94 -11.48 2.15 -9.55
C SER A 94 -10.88 3.45 -10.08
N ILE A 95 -9.55 3.61 -9.97
CA ILE A 95 -8.82 4.77 -10.50
C ILE A 95 -8.06 4.46 -11.79
N ALA A 96 -8.00 3.19 -12.19
CA ALA A 96 -7.51 2.83 -13.51
C ALA A 96 -8.43 3.50 -14.54
N PRO A 97 -7.89 4.13 -15.60
CA PRO A 97 -8.74 4.58 -16.68
C PRO A 97 -9.57 3.38 -17.11
N SER A 98 -10.90 3.53 -17.13
CA SER A 98 -11.78 2.58 -17.80
C SER A 98 -11.09 2.26 -19.12
N LYS A 99 -10.90 0.97 -19.44
CA LYS A 99 -10.56 0.61 -20.80
C LYS A 99 -11.61 1.31 -21.65
N SER A 100 -11.21 2.39 -22.30
CA SER A 100 -12.00 3.05 -23.30
C SER A 100 -12.36 1.94 -24.25
N THR A 101 -13.64 1.59 -24.27
CA THR A 101 -14.22 0.70 -25.25
C THR A 101 -14.08 1.42 -26.59
N TYR A 102 -12.86 1.41 -27.15
CA TYR A 102 -12.67 1.54 -28.58
C TYR A 102 -13.01 0.17 -29.13
N VAL A 103 -14.29 0.01 -29.45
CA VAL A 103 -14.90 -0.17 -30.77
C VAL A 103 -16.32 -0.65 -30.52
#